data_AF-A0AAW4XKV2-F1
#
_entry.id   AF-A0AAW4XKV2-F1
#
_cell.length_a   1.000
_cell.length_b   1.000
_cell.length_c   1.000
_cell.angle_alpha   90.00
_cell.angle_beta   90.00
_cell.angle_gamma   90.00
#
_symmetry.space_group_name_H-M   'P 1'
#
loop_
_entity.id
_entity.type
_entity.pdbx_description
1 polymer ?
#
loop_
_entity_poly.entity_id
_entity_poly.type
_entity_poly.pdbx_seq_one_letter_code
_entity_poly.pdbx_strand_id
1 'polypeptide(L)'
;MSSRVPNVLPDANVLYSRTLRDWLCLLANRSGPPLFHLLWTEDILAELVYHLRKKHPHFSDRQIGGVRDNIVRVAAHGRIKGYEIDPGLAYTDEYDAHLHAAAEHGDVQYVITSDNGFHDFAVAHDEFLGYEVYTPDDFLMLVHRDAISTVREALLEQIAYHRRLGRPFNLVARLEDAQAPNFAAAIRKMMQAPAVARALSCVPEGS
;
A
#
# COMPACT_ATOMS: atom_id res chain seq x y z
N MET A 1 -5.99 -3.73 27.28
CA MET A 1 -5.06 -4.49 26.41
C MET A 1 -4.42 -3.49 25.48
N SER A 2 -3.10 -3.35 25.49
CA SER A 2 -2.42 -2.52 24.48
C SER A 2 -2.59 -3.27 23.16
N SER A 3 -3.37 -2.74 22.21
CA SER A 3 -3.46 -3.38 20.89
C SER A 3 -2.08 -3.28 20.25
N ARG A 4 -1.52 -4.41 19.84
CA ARG A 4 -0.27 -4.45 19.08
C ARG A 4 -0.50 -3.73 17.74
N VAL A 5 0.50 -2.98 17.28
CA VAL A 5 0.45 -2.35 15.95
C VAL A 5 0.45 -3.47 14.90
N PRO A 6 -0.51 -3.47 13.94
CA PRO A 6 -0.65 -4.56 12.99
C PRO A 6 0.49 -4.58 11.96
N ASN A 7 0.92 -5.78 11.61
CA ASN A 7 1.80 -6.09 10.49
C ASN A 7 0.97 -6.20 9.21
N VAL A 8 1.39 -5.50 8.16
CA VAL A 8 0.64 -5.39 6.89
C VAL A 8 1.55 -5.81 5.75
N LEU A 9 1.14 -6.83 5.00
CA LEU A 9 1.87 -7.35 3.85
C LEU A 9 1.08 -7.04 2.56
N PRO A 10 1.43 -5.98 1.82
CA PRO A 10 0.87 -5.74 0.52
C PRO A 10 1.53 -6.63 -0.54
N ASP A 11 0.70 -7.14 -1.42
CA ASP A 11 1.08 -7.90 -2.60
C ASP A 11 1.80 -7.03 -3.65
N ALA A 12 2.57 -7.65 -4.54
CA ALA A 12 3.28 -7.02 -5.63
C ALA A 12 2.32 -6.24 -6.56
N ASN A 13 1.12 -6.76 -6.81
CA ASN A 13 0.11 -6.09 -7.64
C ASN A 13 -0.37 -4.75 -7.03
N VAL A 14 -0.42 -4.65 -5.71
CA VAL A 14 -0.78 -3.43 -4.97
C VAL A 14 0.39 -2.44 -5.02
N LEU A 15 1.59 -2.93 -4.70
CA LEU A 15 2.80 -2.11 -4.72
C LEU A 15 3.17 -1.64 -6.13
N TYR A 16 2.69 -2.31 -7.17
CA TYR A 16 2.87 -1.90 -8.56
C TYR A 16 2.18 -0.56 -8.86
N SER A 17 0.97 -0.39 -8.34
CA SER A 17 0.23 0.87 -8.45
C SER A 17 0.98 1.97 -7.69
N ARG A 18 1.52 2.95 -8.43
CA ARG A 18 2.18 4.10 -7.81
C ARG A 18 1.26 4.80 -6.81
N THR A 19 -0.03 4.93 -7.12
CA THR A 19 -1.00 5.58 -6.24
C THR A 19 -1.10 4.84 -4.90
N LEU A 20 -1.36 3.53 -4.93
CA LEU A 20 -1.55 2.73 -3.71
C LEU A 20 -0.25 2.64 -2.92
N ARG A 21 0.88 2.38 -3.59
CA ARG A 21 2.21 2.35 -2.97
C ARG A 21 2.55 3.66 -2.28
N ASP A 22 2.33 4.81 -2.93
CA ASP A 22 2.62 6.12 -2.34
C ASP A 22 1.76 6.33 -1.08
N TRP A 23 0.47 5.97 -1.09
CA TRP A 23 -0.39 6.03 0.10
C TRP A 23 0.08 5.11 1.23
N LEU A 24 0.33 3.83 0.95
CA LEU A 24 0.78 2.86 1.95
C LEU A 24 2.12 3.28 2.58
N CYS A 25 3.09 3.68 1.75
CA CYS A 25 4.40 4.12 2.24
C CYS A 25 4.30 5.42 3.06
N LEU A 26 3.49 6.38 2.62
CA LEU A 26 3.28 7.64 3.34
C LEU A 26 2.55 7.44 4.66
N LEU A 27 1.63 6.47 4.76
CA LEU A 27 0.92 6.16 6.00
C LEU A 27 1.80 5.36 6.98
N ALA A 28 2.64 4.45 6.46
CA ALA A 28 3.62 3.70 7.25
C ALA A 28 4.74 4.59 7.79
N ASN A 29 5.19 5.59 7.02
CA ASN A 29 6.32 6.46 7.35
C ASN A 29 5.89 7.75 8.08
N ARG A 30 5.11 7.64 9.16
CA ARG A 30 4.64 8.79 9.94
C ARG A 30 5.49 9.06 11.17
N SER A 31 5.57 10.33 11.55
CA SER A 31 6.15 10.73 12.82
C SER A 31 5.16 10.43 13.94
N GLY A 32 5.50 9.53 14.86
CA GLY A 32 4.63 9.10 15.97
C GLY A 32 4.49 7.59 16.04
N PRO A 33 3.55 7.07 16.87
CA PRO A 33 3.24 5.65 16.89
C PRO A 33 2.79 5.18 15.50
N PRO A 34 3.35 4.07 14.97
CA PRO A 34 2.98 3.58 13.66
C PRO A 34 1.53 3.10 13.65
N LEU A 35 0.81 3.40 12.56
CA LEU A 35 -0.53 2.85 12.32
C LEU A 35 -0.47 1.36 12.01
N PHE A 36 0.59 0.95 11.33
CA PHE A 36 0.91 -0.42 10.98
C PHE A 36 2.41 -0.54 10.64
N HIS A 37 2.93 -1.76 10.69
CA HIS A 37 4.25 -2.10 10.18
C HIS A 37 4.11 -2.63 8.76
N LEU A 38 4.65 -1.89 7.79
CA LEU A 38 4.69 -2.33 6.41
C LEU A 38 5.74 -3.44 6.25
N LEU A 39 5.31 -4.62 5.81
CA LEU A 39 6.16 -5.79 5.58
C LEU A 39 6.37 -6.05 4.09
N TRP A 40 7.38 -6.85 3.77
CA TRP A 40 7.72 -7.23 2.40
C TRP A 40 8.60 -8.49 2.36
N THR A 41 8.57 -9.21 1.24
CA THR A 41 9.50 -10.30 0.91
C THR A 41 10.37 -9.92 -0.28
N GLU A 42 11.49 -10.62 -0.51
CA GLU A 42 12.24 -10.43 -1.75
C GLU A 42 11.44 -10.90 -2.97
N ASP A 43 10.57 -11.91 -2.84
CA ASP A 43 9.74 -12.40 -3.95
C ASP A 43 8.74 -11.33 -4.40
N ILE A 44 8.02 -10.70 -3.45
CA ILE A 44 7.10 -9.58 -3.74
C ILE A 44 7.84 -8.42 -4.42
N LEU A 45 9.03 -8.05 -3.92
CA LEU A 45 9.80 -6.96 -4.51
C LEU A 45 10.42 -7.33 -5.87
N ALA A 46 10.82 -8.59 -6.07
CA ALA A 46 11.33 -9.09 -7.33
C ALA A 46 10.23 -9.08 -8.40
N GLU A 47 9.04 -9.55 -8.05
CA GLU A 47 7.87 -9.53 -8.93
C GLU A 47 7.46 -8.10 -9.30
N LEU A 48 7.41 -7.20 -8.31
CA LEU A 48 7.18 -5.78 -8.53
C LEU A 48 8.17 -5.19 -9.55
N VAL A 49 9.46 -5.44 -9.36
CA VAL A 49 10.52 -4.94 -10.25
C VAL A 49 10.43 -5.56 -11.64
N TYR A 50 10.14 -6.85 -11.72
CA TYR A 50 9.92 -7.56 -12.98
C TYR A 50 8.78 -6.92 -13.79
N HIS A 51 7.61 -6.73 -13.17
CA HIS A 51 6.45 -6.13 -13.84
C HIS A 51 6.68 -4.67 -14.22
N LEU A 52 7.40 -3.90 -13.40
CA LEU A 52 7.77 -2.52 -13.73
C LEU A 52 8.68 -2.46 -14.96
N ARG A 53 9.73 -3.30 -14.99
CA ARG A 53 10.66 -3.38 -16.13
C ARG A 53 9.95 -3.86 -17.40
N LYS A 54 9.06 -4.84 -17.28
CA LYS A 54 8.28 -5.39 -18.40
C LYS A 54 7.38 -4.33 -19.03
N LYS A 55 6.65 -3.53 -18.24
CA LYS A 55 5.80 -2.44 -18.77
C LYS A 55 6.58 -1.23 -19.24
N HIS A 56 7.74 -0.96 -18.64
CA HIS A 56 8.56 0.21 -18.96
C HIS A 56 10.01 -0.17 -19.28
N PRO A 57 10.27 -0.81 -20.45
CA PRO A 57 11.59 -1.35 -20.79
C PRO A 57 12.71 -0.31 -20.77
N HIS A 58 12.40 0.94 -21.11
CA HIS A 58 13.36 2.03 -21.25
C HIS A 58 13.55 2.89 -19.98
N PHE A 59 12.90 2.55 -18.87
CA PHE A 59 13.12 3.27 -17.61
C PHE A 59 14.56 3.10 -17.13
N SER A 60 15.15 4.18 -16.60
CA SER A 60 16.48 4.13 -15.99
C SER A 60 16.49 3.20 -14.77
N ASP A 61 17.69 2.83 -14.31
CA ASP A 61 17.88 2.08 -13.06
C ASP A 61 17.14 2.75 -11.88
N ARG A 62 17.34 4.06 -11.69
CA ARG A 62 16.64 4.84 -10.65
C ARG A 62 15.11 4.78 -10.75
N GLN A 63 14.55 4.66 -11.95
CA GLN A 63 13.09 4.59 -12.14
C GLN A 63 12.52 3.20 -11.85
N ILE A 64 13.35 2.16 -11.81
CA ILE A 64 12.96 0.78 -11.50
C ILE A 64 13.47 0.39 -10.12
N GLY A 65 14.80 0.28 -9.95
CA GLY A 65 15.45 -0.04 -8.67
C GLY A 65 15.15 0.97 -7.58
N GLY A 66 15.03 2.26 -7.92
CA GLY A 66 14.66 3.29 -6.95
C GLY A 66 13.26 3.12 -6.36
N VAL A 67 12.34 2.40 -7.03
CA VAL A 67 11.05 2.04 -6.43
C VAL A 67 11.25 1.05 -5.29
N ARG A 68 12.02 -0.02 -5.53
CA ARG A 68 12.40 -1.01 -4.52
C ARG A 68 13.12 -0.34 -3.35
N ASP A 69 14.13 0.49 -3.63
CA ASP A 69 14.92 1.15 -2.59
C ASP A 69 14.09 2.08 -1.70
N ASN A 70 13.07 2.73 -2.28
CA ASN A 70 12.15 3.56 -1.50
C ASN A 70 11.29 2.73 -0.55
N ILE A 71 10.76 1.57 -1.00
CA ILE A 71 9.97 0.68 -0.14
C ILE A 71 10.85 0.13 0.98
N VAL A 72 12.04 -0.38 0.64
CA VAL A 72 13.00 -0.90 1.64
C VAL A 72 13.38 0.17 2.65
N ARG A 73 13.59 1.42 2.22
CA ARG A 73 13.91 2.52 3.14
C ARG A 73 12.75 2.84 4.09
N VAL A 74 11.51 2.85 3.58
CA VAL A 74 10.30 3.09 4.40
C VAL A 74 10.08 1.94 5.40
N ALA A 75 10.27 0.70 4.95
CA ALA A 75 10.05 -0.52 5.72
C ALA A 75 11.38 -1.22 6.06
N ALA A 76 12.35 -0.48 6.61
CA ALA A 76 13.72 -1.00 6.82
C ALA A 76 13.77 -2.26 7.69
N HIS A 77 12.81 -2.42 8.60
CA HIS A 77 12.67 -3.57 9.49
C HIS A 77 11.55 -4.53 9.08
N GLY A 78 10.91 -4.30 7.94
CA GLY A 78 9.73 -5.04 7.50
C GLY A 78 10.01 -6.30 6.68
N ARG A 79 11.29 -6.68 6.49
CA ARG A 79 11.64 -7.82 5.65
C ARG A 79 11.28 -9.14 6.33
N ILE A 80 10.36 -9.89 5.74
CA ILE A 80 10.08 -11.28 6.07
C ILE A 80 11.13 -12.16 5.34
N LYS A 81 11.71 -13.13 6.05
CA LYS A 81 12.75 -14.03 5.54
C LYS A 81 12.52 -15.44 6.07
N GLY A 82 12.90 -16.45 5.30
CA GLY A 82 12.93 -17.83 5.79
C GLY A 82 11.55 -18.50 5.92
N TYR A 83 10.54 -17.98 5.21
CA TYR A 83 9.30 -18.72 5.00
C TYR A 83 9.53 -19.87 4.03
N GLU A 84 8.79 -20.95 4.22
CA GLU A 84 8.79 -22.13 3.37
C GLU A 84 7.39 -22.29 2.79
N ILE A 85 7.32 -22.59 1.49
CA ILE A 85 6.05 -22.86 0.81
C ILE A 85 5.67 -24.31 1.10
N ASP A 86 4.45 -24.55 1.60
CA ASP A 86 3.95 -25.90 1.86
C ASP A 86 3.44 -26.54 0.56
N PRO A 87 4.13 -27.54 -0.01
CA PRO A 87 3.69 -28.17 -1.24
C PRO A 87 2.40 -28.98 -1.09
N GLY A 88 1.92 -29.22 0.14
CA GLY A 88 0.69 -29.95 0.45
C GLY A 88 -0.58 -29.12 0.38
N LEU A 89 -0.48 -27.78 0.30
CA LEU A 89 -1.62 -26.89 0.15
C LEU A 89 -1.97 -26.69 -1.33
N ALA A 90 -3.27 -26.72 -1.63
CA ALA A 90 -3.78 -26.43 -2.96
C ALA A 90 -3.84 -24.91 -3.17
N TYR A 91 -2.75 -24.33 -3.68
CA TYR A 91 -2.73 -22.93 -4.09
C TYR A 91 -3.40 -22.73 -5.45
N THR A 92 -4.04 -21.58 -5.62
CA THR A 92 -4.69 -21.16 -6.86
C THR A 92 -3.67 -20.85 -7.96
N ASP A 93 -2.52 -20.27 -7.61
CA ASP A 93 -1.32 -20.22 -8.44
C ASP A 93 0.01 -20.16 -7.62
N GLU A 94 1.15 -20.12 -8.31
CA GLU A 94 2.48 -20.06 -7.67
C GLU A 94 2.74 -18.73 -6.92
N TYR A 95 2.05 -17.64 -7.28
CA TYR A 95 2.19 -16.33 -6.63
C TYR A 95 1.46 -16.32 -5.28
N ASP A 96 0.28 -16.92 -5.22
CA ASP A 96 -0.50 -17.07 -4.00
C ASP A 96 0.24 -17.88 -2.93
N ALA A 97 1.03 -18.87 -3.36
CA ALA A 97 1.78 -19.75 -2.48
C ALA A 97 2.81 -19.00 -1.63
N HIS A 98 3.61 -18.12 -2.24
CA HIS A 98 4.61 -17.34 -1.50
C HIS A 98 3.96 -16.24 -0.65
N LEU A 99 2.84 -15.67 -1.11
CA LEU A 99 2.12 -14.64 -0.35
C LEU A 99 1.53 -15.21 0.93
N HIS A 100 0.86 -16.37 0.86
CA HIS A 100 0.36 -17.09 2.02
C HIS A 100 1.47 -17.52 2.98
N ALA A 101 2.52 -18.18 2.47
CA ALA A 101 3.63 -18.66 3.30
C ALA A 101 4.33 -17.50 4.04
N ALA A 102 4.52 -16.37 3.37
CA ALA A 102 5.07 -15.17 4.00
C ALA A 102 4.14 -14.58 5.06
N ALA A 103 2.82 -14.60 4.83
CA ALA A 103 1.85 -14.08 5.76
C ALA A 103 1.82 -14.85 7.09
N GLU A 104 1.73 -16.18 7.00
CA GLU A 104 1.79 -17.08 8.17
C GLU A 104 3.12 -16.95 8.92
N HIS A 105 4.25 -17.02 8.19
CA HIS A 105 5.57 -16.93 8.80
C HIS A 105 5.86 -15.56 9.43
N GLY A 106 5.35 -14.50 8.82
CA GLY A 106 5.62 -13.12 9.20
C GLY A 106 4.79 -12.59 10.35
N ASP A 107 3.91 -13.39 10.95
CA ASP A 107 2.90 -12.93 11.92
C ASP A 107 2.16 -11.70 11.35
N VAL A 108 1.74 -11.81 10.08
CA VAL A 108 0.98 -10.78 9.38
C VAL A 108 -0.41 -10.72 9.98
N GLN A 109 -0.94 -9.51 10.15
CA GLN A 109 -2.36 -9.34 10.51
C GLN A 109 -3.20 -9.06 9.27
N TYR A 110 -2.69 -8.26 8.33
CA TYR A 110 -3.42 -7.90 7.12
C TYR A 110 -2.60 -8.14 5.86
N VAL A 111 -3.11 -9.00 4.97
CA VAL A 111 -2.63 -9.12 3.58
C VAL A 111 -3.44 -8.19 2.69
N ILE A 112 -2.77 -7.37 1.88
CA ILE A 112 -3.44 -6.44 0.97
C ILE A 112 -3.20 -6.90 -0.46
N THR A 113 -4.25 -7.32 -1.16
CA THR A 113 -4.14 -7.77 -2.55
C THR A 113 -5.36 -7.36 -3.39
N SER A 114 -5.11 -7.11 -4.68
CA SER A 114 -6.16 -6.96 -5.69
C SER A 114 -6.48 -8.28 -6.42
N ASP A 115 -5.88 -9.40 -6.00
CA ASP A 115 -6.14 -10.71 -6.60
C ASP A 115 -7.39 -11.36 -6.03
N ASN A 116 -8.44 -11.46 -6.86
CA ASN A 116 -9.69 -12.13 -6.47
C ASN A 116 -9.48 -13.62 -6.18
N GLY A 117 -8.53 -14.28 -6.83
CA GLY A 117 -8.20 -15.68 -6.55
C GLY A 117 -7.70 -15.88 -5.12
N PHE A 118 -6.85 -14.97 -4.65
CA PHE A 118 -6.38 -14.99 -3.25
C PHE A 118 -7.50 -14.64 -2.25
N HIS A 119 -8.44 -13.75 -2.62
CA HIS A 119 -9.64 -13.51 -1.81
C HIS A 119 -10.51 -14.76 -1.70
N ASP A 120 -10.74 -15.46 -2.81
CA ASP A 120 -11.49 -16.72 -2.83
C ASP A 120 -10.78 -17.80 -2.00
N PHE A 121 -9.45 -17.89 -2.12
CA PHE A 121 -8.62 -18.75 -1.27
C PHE A 121 -8.79 -18.39 0.21
N ALA A 122 -8.77 -17.12 0.58
CA ALA A 122 -8.91 -16.70 1.97
C ALA A 122 -10.28 -17.06 2.54
N VAL A 123 -11.36 -16.82 1.78
CA VAL A 123 -12.72 -17.19 2.18
C VAL A 123 -12.87 -18.69 2.36
N ALA A 124 -12.26 -19.50 1.48
CA ALA A 124 -12.31 -20.96 1.57
C ALA A 124 -11.57 -21.52 2.80
N HIS A 125 -10.67 -20.74 3.40
CA HIS A 125 -9.75 -21.16 4.45
C HIS A 125 -9.83 -20.31 5.73
N ASP A 126 -10.85 -19.47 5.87
CA ASP A 126 -11.04 -18.48 6.95
C ASP A 126 -10.92 -19.08 8.36
N GLU A 127 -11.33 -20.34 8.53
CA GLU A 127 -11.29 -21.03 9.84
C GLU A 127 -9.86 -21.23 10.40
N PHE A 128 -8.82 -21.15 9.56
CA PHE A 128 -7.45 -21.42 9.98
C PHE A 128 -6.41 -20.38 9.58
N LEU A 129 -6.76 -19.38 8.78
CA LEU A 129 -5.82 -18.30 8.46
C LEU A 129 -5.50 -17.47 9.71
N GLY A 130 -4.21 -17.21 9.93
CA GLY A 130 -3.74 -16.35 11.01
C GLY A 130 -3.89 -14.85 10.74
N TYR A 131 -4.39 -14.48 9.57
CA TYR A 131 -4.44 -13.13 9.04
C TYR A 131 -5.73 -12.86 8.26
N GLU A 132 -6.10 -11.58 8.12
CA GLU A 132 -7.22 -11.16 7.29
C GLU A 132 -6.72 -10.65 5.93
N VAL A 133 -7.55 -10.79 4.89
CA VAL A 133 -7.24 -10.32 3.54
C VAL A 133 -8.14 -9.14 3.18
N TYR A 134 -7.54 -8.07 2.66
CA TYR A 134 -8.23 -6.85 2.28
C TYR A 134 -7.90 -6.44 0.85
N THR A 135 -8.90 -5.86 0.17
CA THR A 135 -8.60 -5.04 -1.01
C THR A 135 -7.85 -3.76 -0.58
N PRO A 136 -7.09 -3.11 -1.48
CA PRO A 136 -6.45 -1.84 -1.15
C PRO A 136 -7.46 -0.76 -0.74
N ASP A 137 -8.65 -0.76 -1.35
CA ASP A 137 -9.72 0.18 -1.03
C ASP A 137 -10.22 -0.01 0.40
N ASP A 138 -10.53 -1.25 0.78
CA ASP A 138 -11.08 -1.58 2.09
C ASP A 138 -10.06 -1.31 3.20
N PHE A 139 -8.79 -1.67 2.98
CA PHE A 139 -7.73 -1.41 3.95
C PHE A 139 -7.50 0.10 4.15
N LEU A 140 -7.44 0.89 3.07
CA LEU A 140 -7.29 2.33 3.19
C LEU A 140 -8.52 2.98 3.86
N MET A 141 -9.72 2.42 3.67
CA MET A 141 -10.92 2.83 4.39
C MET A 141 -10.91 2.45 5.87
N LEU A 142 -10.34 1.30 6.24
CA LEU A 142 -10.08 0.93 7.63
C LEU A 142 -9.14 1.96 8.28
N VAL A 143 -8.00 2.24 7.65
CA VAL A 143 -7.04 3.25 8.13
C VAL A 143 -7.66 4.64 8.21
N HIS A 144 -8.49 5.04 7.24
CA HIS A 144 -9.21 6.31 7.27
C HIS A 144 -10.15 6.44 8.46
N ARG A 145 -10.86 5.36 8.80
CA ARG A 145 -11.80 5.33 9.93
C ARG A 145 -11.07 5.51 11.26
N ASP A 146 -9.94 4.82 11.40
CA ASP A 146 -9.24 4.73 12.68
C ASP A 146 -8.23 5.88 12.88
N ALA A 147 -7.72 6.45 11.79
CA ALA A 147 -6.65 7.45 11.79
C ALA A 147 -6.89 8.60 10.80
N ILE A 148 -8.10 9.18 10.81
CA ILE A 148 -8.50 10.24 9.87
C ILE A 148 -7.56 11.45 9.84
N SER A 149 -6.95 11.82 10.98
CA SER A 149 -5.97 12.91 11.04
C SER A 149 -4.70 12.57 10.26
N THR A 150 -4.18 11.36 10.42
CA THR A 150 -2.99 10.89 9.71
C THR A 150 -3.24 10.78 8.21
N VAL A 151 -4.43 10.33 7.80
CA VAL A 151 -4.83 10.32 6.38
C VAL A 151 -4.90 11.74 5.82
N ARG A 152 -5.38 12.71 6.60
CA ARG A 152 -5.39 14.13 6.19
C ARG A 152 -3.99 14.68 5.99
N GLU A 153 -3.05 14.35 6.86
CA GLU A 153 -1.66 14.77 6.72
C GLU A 153 -1.02 14.16 5.47
N ALA A 154 -1.25 12.87 5.21
CA ALA A 154 -0.81 12.21 3.99
C ALA A 154 -1.39 12.85 2.72
N LEU A 155 -2.68 13.24 2.75
CA LEU A 155 -3.33 13.97 1.66
C LEU A 155 -2.62 15.32 1.39
N LEU A 156 -2.38 16.10 2.45
CA LEU A 156 -1.72 17.42 2.32
C LEU A 156 -0.30 17.29 1.78
N GLU A 157 0.44 16.27 2.22
CA GLU A 157 1.79 15.98 1.73
C GLU A 157 1.81 15.62 0.24
N GLN A 158 0.86 14.80 -0.23
CA GLN A 158 0.73 14.49 -1.65
C GLN A 158 0.34 15.71 -2.49
N ILE A 159 -0.57 16.55 -2.00
CA ILE A 159 -0.93 17.82 -2.64
C ILE A 159 0.32 18.72 -2.77
N ALA A 160 1.09 18.89 -1.69
CA ALA A 160 2.30 19.70 -1.68
C ALA A 160 3.39 19.14 -2.62
N TYR A 161 3.55 17.82 -2.67
CA TYR A 161 4.45 17.16 -3.62
C TYR A 161 4.07 17.45 -5.07
N HIS A 162 2.80 17.24 -5.45
CA HIS A 162 2.37 17.46 -6.83
C HIS A 162 2.40 18.92 -7.27
N ARG A 163 2.12 19.86 -6.36
CA ARG A 163 2.30 21.29 -6.61
C ARG A 163 3.73 21.67 -6.95
N ARG A 164 4.70 21.14 -6.20
CA ARG A 164 6.13 21.36 -6.46
C ARG A 164 6.56 20.85 -7.83
N LEU A 165 5.89 19.82 -8.36
CA LEU A 165 6.15 19.33 -9.73
C LEU A 165 5.56 20.22 -10.82
N GLY A 166 4.68 21.18 -10.49
CA GLY A 166 4.11 22.14 -11.44
C GLY A 166 3.18 21.52 -12.50
N ARG A 167 2.71 20.28 -12.30
CA ARG A 167 1.84 19.57 -13.26
C ARG A 167 0.43 19.41 -12.72
N PRO A 168 -0.62 19.51 -13.56
CA PRO A 168 -1.97 19.16 -13.16
C PRO A 168 -2.02 17.76 -12.58
N PHE A 169 -2.77 17.59 -11.49
CA PHE A 169 -2.96 16.30 -10.84
C PHE A 169 -4.39 16.19 -10.35
N ASN A 170 -4.92 14.97 -10.36
CA ASN A 170 -6.21 14.63 -9.78
C ASN A 170 -6.00 13.38 -8.91
N LEU A 171 -5.84 13.59 -7.60
CA LEU A 171 -5.60 12.49 -6.65
C LEU A 171 -6.79 11.53 -6.58
N VAL A 172 -8.01 12.08 -6.68
CA VAL A 172 -9.23 11.29 -6.59
C VAL A 172 -9.38 10.37 -7.81
N ALA A 173 -9.20 10.90 -9.02
CA ALA A 173 -9.25 10.08 -10.23
C ALA A 173 -8.15 8.99 -10.23
N ARG A 174 -6.96 9.30 -9.73
CA ARG A 174 -5.87 8.30 -9.62
C ARG A 174 -6.18 7.17 -8.65
N LEU A 175 -6.98 7.42 -7.61
CA LEU A 175 -7.46 6.38 -6.69
C LEU A 175 -8.56 5.55 -7.35
N GLU A 176 -9.49 6.18 -8.07
CA GLU A 176 -10.50 5.49 -8.87
C GLU A 176 -9.87 4.56 -9.93
N ASP A 177 -8.87 5.07 -10.68
CA ASP A 177 -8.11 4.29 -11.66
C ASP A 177 -7.34 3.13 -11.01
N ALA A 178 -6.92 3.31 -9.75
CA ALA A 178 -6.24 2.29 -8.95
C ALA A 178 -7.20 1.32 -8.24
N GLN A 179 -8.49 1.33 -8.62
CA GLN A 179 -9.54 0.48 -8.03
C GLN A 179 -9.74 0.71 -6.52
N ALA A 180 -9.58 1.96 -6.07
CA ALA A 180 -9.88 2.39 -4.70
C ALA A 180 -11.00 3.45 -4.63
N PRO A 181 -12.22 3.15 -5.12
CA PRO A 181 -13.30 4.13 -5.26
C PRO A 181 -13.86 4.65 -3.92
N ASN A 182 -13.94 3.81 -2.87
CA ASN A 182 -14.49 4.23 -1.59
C ASN A 182 -13.52 5.20 -0.89
N PHE A 183 -12.23 4.86 -0.89
CA PHE A 183 -11.20 5.73 -0.38
C PHE A 183 -11.08 7.01 -1.22
N ALA A 184 -11.23 6.93 -2.55
CA ALA A 184 -11.30 8.11 -3.42
C ALA A 184 -12.46 9.05 -3.00
N ALA A 185 -13.64 8.50 -2.70
CA ALA A 185 -14.78 9.28 -2.22
C ALA A 185 -14.50 9.93 -0.84
N ALA A 186 -13.84 9.20 0.08
CA ALA A 186 -13.42 9.74 1.37
C ALA A 186 -12.43 10.90 1.21
N ILE A 187 -11.43 10.76 0.33
CA ILE A 187 -10.46 11.82 0.00
C ILE A 187 -11.16 13.02 -0.65
N ARG A 188 -12.08 12.80 -1.58
CA ARG A 188 -12.88 13.88 -2.20
C ARG A 188 -13.62 14.71 -1.15
N LYS A 189 -14.27 14.05 -0.19
CA LYS A 189 -14.96 14.71 0.93
C LYS A 189 -13.97 15.47 1.82
N MET A 190 -12.79 14.90 2.08
CA MET A 190 -11.76 15.54 2.89
C MET A 190 -11.18 16.80 2.21
N MET A 191 -11.02 16.78 0.89
CA MET A 191 -10.56 17.96 0.11
C MET A 191 -11.56 19.12 0.15
N GLN A 192 -12.85 18.85 0.34
CA GLN A 192 -13.89 19.87 0.48
C GLN A 192 -13.93 20.48 1.90
N ALA A 193 -13.25 19.87 2.88
CA ALA A 193 -13.22 20.42 4.24
C ALA A 193 -12.48 21.77 4.26
N PRO A 194 -12.99 22.79 4.99
CA PRO A 194 -12.42 24.15 4.95
C PRO A 194 -10.92 24.23 5.23
N ALA A 195 -10.40 23.40 6.12
CA ALA A 195 -8.97 23.35 6.44
C ALA A 195 -8.11 22.92 5.24
N VAL A 196 -8.56 21.91 4.48
CA VAL A 196 -7.86 21.42 3.29
C VAL A 196 -8.11 22.35 2.10
N ALA A 197 -9.32 22.88 1.95
CA ALA A 197 -9.64 23.88 0.93
C ALA A 197 -8.77 25.14 1.06
N ARG A 198 -8.48 25.60 2.29
CA ARG A 198 -7.55 26.71 2.55
C ARG A 198 -6.11 26.37 2.17
N ALA A 199 -5.63 25.18 2.57
CA ALA A 199 -4.32 24.70 2.12
C ALA A 199 -4.25 24.60 0.59
N LEU A 200 -5.38 24.25 -0.05
CA LEU A 200 -5.52 24.22 -1.50
C LEU A 200 -5.59 25.62 -2.15
N SER A 201 -6.04 26.67 -1.47
CA SER A 201 -6.09 28.02 -2.05
C SER A 201 -4.80 28.82 -1.84
N CYS A 202 -3.96 28.44 -0.88
CA CYS A 202 -2.64 29.05 -0.71
C CYS A 202 -1.70 28.67 -1.86
N VAL A 203 -1.37 29.65 -2.70
CA VAL A 203 -0.25 29.58 -3.64
C VAL A 203 1.04 29.74 -2.83
N PRO A 204 2.06 28.88 -3.01
CA PRO A 204 3.35 29.13 -2.38
C PRO A 204 3.93 30.44 -2.93
N GLU A 205 4.13 31.43 -2.07
CA GLU A 205 4.90 32.63 -2.41
C GLU A 205 6.34 32.22 -2.72
N GLY A 206 6.81 32.54 -3.93
CA GLY A 206 8.22 32.59 -4.30
C GLY A 206 8.93 31.24 -4.44
N SER A 207 9.24 30.87 -5.69
CA SER A 207 10.46 30.14 -6.04
C SER A 207 11.23 30.98 -7.06
#